data_AF-A0A7K6ZAG0-F1
#
_entry.id   AF-A0A7K6ZAG0-F1
#
_cell.length_a   1.000
_cell.length_b   1.000
_cell.length_c   1.000
_cell.angle_alpha   90.00
_cell.angle_beta   90.00
_cell.angle_gamma   90.00
#
_symmetry.space_group_name_H-M   'P 1'
#
loop_
_entity.id
_entity.type
_entity.pdbx_description
1 polymer ?
#
loop_
_entity_poly.entity_id
_entity_poly.type
_entity_poly.pdbx_seq_one_letter_code
_entity_poly.pdbx_strand_id
1 'polypeptide(L)'
;WVAYEQANMRGEMFILEKGEYPRWDTWSSSYRSDCFMSMRPIKMEAEDHKISLYESADFKGNKMEIEEDDVPSLWAYGFCDRVGSVQVPSGTWVGYQYPGYRGYQYLFETGDFRHWNEWSAFQPQIQSIRRIRDMQWDQKGTFVTPDVPSD
;
A
#
# COMPACT_ATOMS: atom_id res chain seq x y z
N TRP A 1 3.56 -9.12 3.07
CA TRP A 1 2.88 -9.20 4.38
C TRP A 1 2.55 -7.80 4.85
N VAL A 2 1.50 -7.63 5.65
CA VAL A 2 1.26 -6.39 6.40
C VAL A 2 1.43 -6.69 7.89
N ALA A 3 2.24 -5.89 8.54
CA ALA A 3 2.47 -5.93 9.96
C ALA A 3 1.86 -4.73 10.65
N TYR A 4 1.64 -4.87 11.96
CA TYR A 4 0.95 -3.88 12.77
C TYR A 4 1.71 -3.64 14.06
N GLU A 5 1.74 -2.36 14.46
CA GLU A 5 2.31 -1.89 15.72
C GLU A 5 1.71 -2.60 16.94
N GLN A 6 0.39 -2.85 16.94
CA GLN A 6 -0.34 -3.41 18.08
C GLN A 6 -0.89 -4.81 17.77
N ALA A 7 -1.30 -5.51 18.83
CA ALA A 7 -1.99 -6.79 18.68
C ALA A 7 -3.35 -6.61 17.97
N ASN A 8 -3.86 -7.70 17.39
CA ASN A 8 -5.17 -7.74 16.72
C ASN A 8 -5.28 -6.81 15.49
N MET A 9 -4.20 -6.65 14.73
CA MET A 9 -4.16 -5.87 13.47
C MET A 9 -4.54 -4.39 13.67
N ARG A 10 -3.94 -3.74 14.67
CA ARG A 10 -4.23 -2.34 15.04
C ARG A 10 -2.97 -1.49 15.08
N GLY A 11 -3.16 -0.17 15.05
CA GLY A 11 -2.07 0.81 15.11
C GLY A 11 -1.45 1.03 13.73
N GLU A 12 -0.21 1.52 13.73
CA GLU A 12 0.54 1.76 12.51
C GLU A 12 0.73 0.46 11.68
N MET A 13 0.65 0.58 10.36
CA MET A 13 0.90 -0.52 9.42
C MET A 13 2.31 -0.45 8.83
N PHE A 14 2.92 -1.61 8.60
CA PHE A 14 4.19 -1.76 7.91
C PHE A 14 4.03 -2.78 6.76
N ILE A 15 4.27 -2.34 5.53
CA ILE A 15 4.21 -3.23 4.36
C ILE A 15 5.57 -3.90 4.18
N LEU A 16 5.58 -5.23 4.30
CA LEU A 16 6.77 -6.05 4.19
C LEU A 16 6.74 -6.84 2.88
N GLU A 17 7.58 -6.41 1.94
CA GLU A 17 7.86 -7.12 0.70
C GLU A 17 8.97 -8.16 0.93
N LYS A 18 9.28 -8.97 -0.08
CA LYS A 18 10.35 -9.96 0.02
C LYS A 18 11.69 -9.24 0.19
N GLY A 19 12.35 -9.43 1.33
CA GLY A 19 13.62 -8.80 1.63
C GLY A 19 14.09 -9.10 3.05
N GLU A 20 15.22 -8.48 3.43
CA GLU A 20 15.78 -8.54 4.77
C GLU A 20 15.58 -7.20 5.47
N TYR A 21 15.08 -7.25 6.71
CA TYR A 21 14.79 -6.07 7.52
C TYR A 21 15.56 -6.16 8.85
N PRO A 22 16.86 -5.83 8.87
CA PRO A 22 17.74 -6.13 10.01
C PRO A 22 17.46 -5.31 11.27
N ARG A 23 16.68 -4.22 11.16
CA ARG A 23 16.30 -3.33 12.27
C ARG A 23 14.95 -2.69 12.03
N TRP A 24 14.35 -2.14 13.09
CA TRP A 24 13.01 -1.56 13.03
C TRP A 24 12.89 -0.36 12.08
N ASP A 25 13.95 0.44 11.96
CA ASP A 25 14.05 1.57 11.04
C ASP A 25 14.07 1.15 9.56
N THR A 26 14.25 -0.13 9.27
CA THR A 26 14.24 -0.65 7.89
C THR A 26 12.85 -1.04 7.39
N TRP A 27 11.88 -1.29 8.28
CA TRP A 27 10.48 -1.52 7.90
C TRP A 27 9.55 -0.33 8.20
N SER A 28 9.93 0.53 9.14
CA SER A 28 9.16 1.73 9.48
C SER A 28 9.56 2.92 8.60
N SER A 29 8.61 3.46 7.85
CA SER A 29 8.79 4.68 7.05
C SER A 29 8.40 5.96 7.80
N SER A 30 7.84 5.84 9.01
CA SER A 30 7.39 6.97 9.83
C SER A 30 8.37 7.31 10.97
N TYR A 31 9.19 6.34 11.41
CA TYR A 31 10.06 6.43 12.58
C TYR A 31 9.30 6.70 13.90
N ARG A 32 8.02 6.31 13.98
CA ARG A 32 7.15 6.61 15.12
C ARG A 32 7.09 5.50 16.16
N SER A 33 7.28 4.26 15.75
CA SER A 33 7.20 3.08 16.61
C SER A 33 8.17 2.00 16.14
N ASP A 34 8.81 1.34 17.09
CA ASP A 34 9.63 0.14 16.90
C ASP A 34 8.85 -1.15 17.21
N CYS A 35 7.58 -1.02 17.63
CA CYS A 35 6.73 -2.15 18.00
C CYS A 35 6.21 -2.89 16.75
N PHE A 36 6.20 -4.22 16.84
CA PHE A 36 5.65 -5.13 15.85
C PHE A 36 4.96 -6.27 16.62
N MET A 37 3.63 -6.28 16.64
CA MET A 37 2.87 -7.14 17.57
C MET A 37 1.89 -8.08 16.87
N SER A 38 1.52 -7.82 15.61
CA SER A 38 0.73 -8.75 14.80
C SER A 38 1.00 -8.56 13.30
N MET A 39 0.72 -9.59 12.50
CA MET A 39 0.87 -9.53 11.04
C MET A 39 -0.08 -10.49 10.34
N ARG A 40 -0.38 -10.22 9.08
CA ARG A 40 -1.14 -11.13 8.20
C ARG A 40 -0.59 -11.11 6.78
N PRO A 41 -0.81 -12.18 5.98
CA PRO A 41 -0.55 -12.11 4.56
C PRO A 41 -1.44 -11.04 3.90
N ILE A 42 -0.91 -10.41 2.84
CA ILE A 42 -1.68 -9.53 1.95
C ILE A 42 -2.14 -10.42 0.80
N LYS A 43 -3.43 -10.40 0.48
CA LYS A 43 -3.95 -11.17 -0.64
C LYS A 43 -3.70 -10.39 -1.93
N MET A 44 -2.99 -11.00 -2.88
CA MET A 44 -2.77 -10.45 -4.22
C MET A 44 -3.81 -11.06 -5.14
N GLU A 45 -4.71 -10.26 -5.72
CA GLU A 45 -5.90 -10.79 -6.43
C GLU A 45 -6.01 -10.42 -7.90
N ALA A 46 -5.35 -9.35 -8.37
CA ALA A 46 -5.62 -8.77 -9.68
C ALA A 46 -4.36 -8.66 -10.53
N GLU A 47 -4.51 -8.90 -11.83
CA GLU A 47 -3.49 -8.62 -12.86
C GLU A 47 -3.42 -7.12 -13.17
N ASP A 48 -4.51 -6.39 -12.91
CA ASP A 48 -4.64 -4.96 -13.09
C ASP A 48 -4.76 -4.19 -11.76
N HIS A 49 -4.37 -2.92 -11.79
CA HIS A 49 -4.39 -2.01 -10.66
C HIS A 49 -5.12 -0.73 -11.04
N LYS A 50 -6.24 -0.49 -10.36
CA LYS A 50 -6.99 0.77 -10.41
C LYS A 50 -7.37 1.26 -9.01
N ILE A 51 -7.15 2.54 -8.75
CA ILE A 51 -7.57 3.22 -7.51
C ILE A 51 -8.11 4.61 -7.81
N SER A 52 -9.16 5.01 -7.09
CA SER A 52 -9.74 6.35 -7.11
C SER A 52 -9.64 6.99 -5.72
N LEU A 53 -9.02 8.16 -5.66
CA LEU A 53 -8.89 8.97 -4.46
C LEU A 53 -9.88 10.12 -4.51
N TYR A 54 -10.52 10.41 -3.40
CA TYR A 54 -11.48 11.50 -3.27
C TYR A 54 -11.07 12.41 -2.13
N GLU A 55 -11.15 13.72 -2.36
CA GLU A 55 -10.73 14.71 -1.37
C GLU A 55 -11.54 14.62 -0.08
N SER A 56 -12.85 14.33 -0.17
CA SER A 56 -13.76 14.24 0.98
C SER A 56 -14.28 12.82 1.19
N ALA A 57 -14.90 12.60 2.37
CA ALA A 57 -15.58 11.35 2.69
C ALA A 57 -16.77 11.10 1.73
N ASP A 58 -17.25 9.85 1.69
CA ASP A 58 -18.36 9.40 0.85
C ASP A 58 -18.19 9.64 -0.66
N PHE A 59 -16.96 9.56 -1.16
CA PHE A 59 -16.60 9.68 -2.59
C PHE A 59 -16.96 11.05 -3.19
N LYS A 60 -16.72 12.13 -2.42
CA LYS A 60 -17.06 13.51 -2.78
C LYS A 60 -15.82 14.39 -2.95
N GLY A 61 -16.03 15.54 -3.60
CA GLY A 61 -15.00 16.54 -3.83
C GLY A 61 -14.16 16.21 -5.07
N ASN A 62 -12.94 16.77 -5.12
CA ASN A 62 -12.02 16.47 -6.21
C ASN A 62 -11.68 14.97 -6.22
N LYS A 63 -11.63 14.40 -7.43
CA LYS A 63 -11.31 12.99 -7.68
C LYS A 63 -10.00 12.89 -8.44
N MET A 64 -9.15 11.97 -8.05
CA MET A 64 -7.99 11.52 -8.83
C MET A 64 -8.11 10.02 -9.08
N GLU A 65 -7.91 9.59 -10.32
CA GLU A 65 -7.89 8.18 -10.70
C GLU A 65 -6.46 7.80 -11.12
N ILE A 66 -5.97 6.67 -10.61
CA ILE A 66 -4.64 6.13 -10.90
C ILE A 66 -4.85 4.72 -11.42
N GLU A 67 -4.34 4.46 -12.61
CA GLU A 67 -4.38 3.16 -13.28
C GLU A 67 -2.97 2.79 -13.71
N GLU A 68 -2.54 1.57 -13.41
CA GLU A 68 -1.26 1.03 -13.87
C GLU A 68 -0.01 1.93 -13.69
N ASP A 69 -0.02 2.82 -12.69
CA ASP A 69 1.09 3.70 -12.38
C ASP A 69 1.33 3.85 -10.86
N ASP A 70 2.55 4.23 -10.48
CA ASP A 70 2.89 4.60 -9.11
C ASP A 70 3.04 6.13 -9.03
N VAL A 71 2.47 6.75 -8.01
CA VAL A 71 2.44 8.21 -7.86
C VAL A 71 3.30 8.64 -6.67
N PRO A 72 4.56 9.08 -6.89
CA PRO A 72 5.43 9.52 -5.80
C PRO A 72 5.04 10.88 -5.22
N SER A 73 4.15 11.65 -5.87
CA SER A 73 3.61 12.91 -5.35
C SER A 73 2.25 13.22 -5.96
N LEU A 74 1.18 13.23 -5.16
CA LEU A 74 -0.17 13.59 -5.62
C LEU A 74 -0.23 15.03 -6.16
N TRP A 75 0.58 15.93 -5.60
CA TRP A 75 0.70 17.32 -6.05
C TRP A 75 1.18 17.45 -7.50
N ALA A 76 2.01 16.51 -7.98
CA ALA A 76 2.50 16.52 -9.36
C ALA A 76 1.38 16.32 -10.39
N TYR A 77 0.24 15.78 -9.95
CA TYR A 77 -0.96 15.55 -10.76
C TYR A 77 -2.09 16.53 -10.43
N GLY A 78 -1.79 17.63 -9.71
CA GLY A 78 -2.77 18.69 -9.40
C GLY A 78 -3.78 18.33 -8.31
N PHE A 79 -3.57 17.24 -7.57
CA PHE A 79 -4.35 16.91 -6.38
C PHE A 79 -3.77 17.62 -5.14
N CYS A 80 -4.32 17.37 -3.96
CA CYS A 80 -3.83 17.91 -2.69
C CYS A 80 -3.30 16.81 -1.76
N ASP A 81 -2.93 17.16 -0.52
CA ASP A 81 -2.51 16.20 0.50
C ASP A 81 -3.68 15.56 1.26
N ARG A 82 -4.92 15.92 0.92
CA ARG A 82 -6.14 15.44 1.59
C ARG A 82 -6.84 14.34 0.79
N VAL A 83 -6.94 13.15 1.37
CA VAL A 83 -7.73 12.01 0.86
C VAL A 83 -8.74 11.58 1.91
N GLY A 84 -10.01 11.89 1.67
CA GLY A 84 -11.11 11.63 2.59
C GLY A 84 -11.84 10.31 2.36
N SER A 85 -11.81 9.77 1.15
CA SER A 85 -12.32 8.43 0.81
C SER A 85 -11.58 7.84 -0.39
N VAL A 86 -11.63 6.52 -0.53
CA VAL A 86 -10.89 5.75 -1.55
C VAL A 86 -11.78 4.65 -2.11
N GLN A 87 -11.72 4.42 -3.41
CA GLN A 87 -12.26 3.22 -4.04
C GLN A 87 -11.13 2.48 -4.73
N VAL A 88 -11.05 1.17 -4.52
CA VAL A 88 -10.08 0.28 -5.14
C VAL A 88 -10.83 -0.73 -5.99
N PRO A 89 -11.13 -0.41 -7.26
CA PRO A 89 -11.74 -1.38 -8.17
C PRO A 89 -10.91 -2.64 -8.37
N SER A 90 -9.57 -2.50 -8.46
CA SER A 90 -8.65 -3.62 -8.69
C SER A 90 -7.25 -3.34 -8.14
N GLY A 91 -6.52 -4.43 -7.87
CA GLY A 91 -5.16 -4.38 -7.37
C GLY A 91 -5.04 -4.14 -5.87
N THR A 92 -3.80 -4.09 -5.41
CA THR A 92 -3.45 -3.78 -4.02
C THR A 92 -2.48 -2.62 -3.99
N TRP A 93 -2.73 -1.66 -3.10
CA TRP A 93 -2.05 -0.38 -3.08
C TRP A 93 -1.55 -0.02 -1.67
N VAL A 94 -0.54 0.84 -1.60
CA VAL A 94 -0.08 1.47 -0.37
C VAL A 94 -0.12 2.97 -0.52
N GLY A 95 -0.88 3.63 0.35
CA GLY A 95 -0.84 5.09 0.51
C GLY A 95 0.14 5.51 1.59
N TYR A 96 0.77 6.66 1.38
CA TYR A 96 1.78 7.21 2.28
C TYR A 96 1.46 8.66 2.64
N GLN A 97 1.73 9.02 3.90
CA GLN A 97 1.48 10.35 4.44
C GLN A 97 2.24 11.47 3.69
N TYR A 98 3.46 11.19 3.22
CA TYR A 98 4.34 12.18 2.57
C TYR A 98 4.75 11.76 1.15
N PRO A 99 5.20 12.71 0.31
CA PRO A 99 5.74 12.39 -1.01
C PRO A 99 6.98 11.49 -0.92
N GLY A 100 7.17 10.67 -1.96
CA GLY A 100 8.27 9.73 -2.08
C GLY A 100 8.15 8.53 -1.15
N TYR A 101 6.92 8.08 -0.87
CA TYR A 101 6.62 6.86 -0.10
C TYR A 101 7.14 6.89 1.34
N ARG A 102 6.92 8.02 2.04
CA ARG A 102 7.39 8.28 3.41
C ARG A 102 6.24 8.53 4.40
N GLY A 103 6.54 8.40 5.68
CA GLY A 103 5.57 8.59 6.76
C GLY A 103 4.74 7.33 7.03
N TYR A 104 3.54 7.49 7.59
CA TYR A 104 2.63 6.37 7.82
C TYR A 104 2.23 5.68 6.52
N GLN A 105 2.07 4.35 6.58
CA GLN A 105 1.64 3.50 5.45
C GLN A 105 0.20 3.05 5.67
N TYR A 106 -0.58 2.98 4.59
CA TYR A 106 -1.98 2.54 4.61
C TYR A 106 -2.21 1.51 3.51
N LEU A 107 -2.63 0.31 3.89
CA LEU A 107 -2.95 -0.76 2.94
C LEU A 107 -4.35 -0.56 2.36
N PHE A 108 -4.44 -0.62 1.03
CA PHE A 108 -5.69 -0.56 0.29
C PHE A 108 -5.82 -1.83 -0.56
N GLU A 109 -6.61 -2.79 -0.07
CA GLU A 109 -7.08 -3.95 -0.83
C GLU A 109 -8.38 -3.58 -1.58
N THR A 110 -8.82 -4.42 -2.52
CA THR A 110 -10.05 -4.19 -3.31
C THR A 110 -11.24 -3.90 -2.40
N GLY A 111 -11.92 -2.78 -2.67
CA GLY A 111 -13.05 -2.36 -1.85
C GLY A 111 -13.33 -0.85 -1.87
N ASP A 112 -14.35 -0.47 -1.12
CA ASP A 112 -14.83 0.89 -0.95
C ASP A 112 -14.53 1.36 0.47
N PHE A 113 -13.81 2.46 0.61
CA PHE A 113 -13.45 3.07 1.89
C PHE A 113 -14.04 4.48 1.97
N ARG A 114 -15.17 4.63 2.68
CA ARG A 114 -15.96 5.87 2.68
C ARG A 114 -15.39 6.95 3.58
N HIS A 115 -14.56 6.58 4.54
CA HIS A 115 -13.92 7.51 5.48
C HIS A 115 -12.50 7.06 5.83
N TRP A 116 -11.60 8.00 6.12
CA TRP A 116 -10.19 7.71 6.42
C TRP A 116 -9.92 6.84 7.65
N ASN A 117 -10.93 6.64 8.49
CA ASN A 117 -10.85 5.75 9.64
C ASN A 117 -10.88 4.27 9.19
N GLU A 118 -11.43 3.97 8.00
CA GLU A 118 -11.56 2.60 7.50
C GLU A 118 -10.21 1.99 7.10
N TRP A 119 -9.22 2.82 6.72
CA TRP A 119 -7.82 2.40 6.54
C TRP A 119 -6.93 2.76 7.75
N SER A 120 -7.54 3.02 8.91
CA SER A 120 -6.88 3.31 10.19
C SER A 120 -5.98 4.55 10.19
N ALA A 121 -6.20 5.53 9.29
CA ALA A 121 -5.50 6.80 9.36
C ALA A 121 -6.06 7.70 10.46
N PHE A 122 -5.17 8.41 11.17
CA PHE A 122 -5.56 9.40 12.17
C PHE A 122 -6.07 10.71 11.55
N GLN A 123 -5.54 11.07 10.38
CA GLN A 123 -5.90 12.24 9.59
C GLN A 123 -6.02 11.84 8.12
N PRO A 124 -6.83 12.52 7.30
CA PRO A 124 -7.01 12.22 5.88
C PRO A 124 -5.80 12.67 5.04
N GLN A 125 -4.57 12.40 5.49
CA GLN A 125 -3.36 12.89 4.83
C GLN A 125 -2.69 11.77 4.03
N ILE A 126 -2.68 11.90 2.70
CA ILE A 126 -1.95 11.02 1.77
C ILE A 126 -1.33 11.90 0.70
N GLN A 127 -0.05 11.67 0.38
CA GLN A 127 0.69 12.45 -0.60
C GLN A 127 1.46 11.62 -1.62
N SER A 128 1.56 10.30 -1.43
CA SER A 128 2.03 9.38 -2.46
C SER A 128 1.34 8.03 -2.34
N ILE A 129 1.23 7.34 -3.47
CA ILE A 129 0.58 6.03 -3.59
C ILE A 129 1.41 5.15 -4.53
N ARG A 130 1.55 3.87 -4.22
CA ARG A 130 2.15 2.88 -5.13
C ARG A 130 1.37 1.59 -5.13
N ARG A 131 1.51 0.83 -6.21
CA ARG A 131 1.03 -0.54 -6.31
C ARG A 131 1.92 -1.47 -5.48
N ILE A 132 1.33 -2.50 -4.88
CA ILE A 132 2.07 -3.68 -4.43
C ILE A 132 2.01 -4.69 -5.58
N ARG A 133 3.18 -5.17 -6.02
CA ARG A 133 3.32 -6.20 -7.05
C ARG A 133 4.13 -7.34 -6.48
N ASP A 134 3.72 -8.58 -6.78
CA ASP A 134 4.60 -9.72 -6.55
C ASP A 134 5.67 -9.73 -7.65
N MET A 135 6.95 -9.73 -7.27
CA MET A 135 8.06 -9.86 -8.21
C MET A 135 8.02 -11.18 -9.00
N GLN A 136 7.18 -12.15 -8.62
CA GLN A 136 6.93 -13.34 -9.44
C GLN A 136 6.16 -13.06 -10.74
N TRP A 137 5.42 -11.94 -10.84
CA TRP A 137 4.71 -11.56 -12.06
C TRP A 137 5.63 -10.91 -13.11
N ASP A 138 6.80 -10.42 -12.69
CA ASP A 138 7.91 -10.13 -13.59
C ASP A 138 8.58 -11.46 -13.98
N GLN A 139 8.32 -11.97 -15.19
CA GLN A 139 8.95 -13.17 -15.77
C GLN A 139 10.50 -13.16 -15.81
N LYS A 140 11.16 -12.13 -15.28
CA LYS A 140 12.63 -12.01 -15.22
C LYS A 140 13.29 -12.74 -14.03
N GLY A 141 12.53 -13.45 -13.21
CA GLY A 141 13.06 -14.06 -11.97
C GLY A 141 12.67 -15.50 -11.67
N THR A 142 12.12 -16.25 -12.63
CA THR A 142 11.79 -17.67 -12.39
C THR A 142 13.05 -18.53 -12.46
N PHE A 143 13.33 -19.26 -11.37
CA PHE A 143 14.29 -20.36 -11.40
C PHE A 143 13.71 -21.45 -12.30
N VAL A 144 14.33 -21.68 -13.45
CA VAL A 144 14.08 -22.87 -14.26
C VAL A 144 14.70 -24.04 -13.51
N THR A 145 13.88 -24.95 -12.99
CA THR A 145 14.38 -26.24 -12.50
C THR A 145 14.94 -27.00 -13.70
N PRO A 146 16.22 -27.42 -13.66
CA PRO A 146 16.76 -28.22 -14.76
C PRO A 146 15.99 -29.55 -14.82
N ASP A 147 15.61 -29.95 -16.04
CA ASP A 147 14.93 -31.22 -16.28
C ASP A 147 15.79 -32.37 -15.75
N VAL A 148 15.14 -33.25 -14.97
CA VAL A 148 15.76 -34.50 -14.51
C VAL A 148 16.02 -35.36 -15.74
N PRO A 149 17.26 -35.83 -15.99
CA PRO A 149 17.51 -36.72 -17.11
C PRO A 149 16.69 -38.00 -16.93
N SER A 150 15.91 -38.35 -17.94
CA SER A 150 15.31 -39.68 -18.04
C SER A 150 16.42 -40.71 -18.31
N ASP A 151 16.62 -41.63 -17.37
CA ASP A 151 17.39 -42.87 -17.58
C ASP A 151 16.76 -43.77 -18.65
#